data_AF-A0A356WUA2-F1
#
_entry.id   AF-A0A356WUA2-F1
#
_cell.length_a   1.000
_cell.length_b   1.000
_cell.length_c   1.000
_cell.angle_alpha   90.00
_cell.angle_beta   90.00
_cell.angle_gamma   90.00
#
_symmetry.space_group_name_H-M   'P 1'
#
loop_
_entity.id
_entity.type
_entity.pdbx_description
1 polymer ?
#
loop_
_entity_poly.entity_id
_entity_poly.type
_entity_poly.pdbx_seq_one_letter_code
_entity_poly.pdbx_strand_id
1 'polypeptide(L)' 'MTAESVKQQVFSFGNPQKAEHSKYFFKTGKGQYGEGDRFIGSTVPETRKVAKANKNLSFD' A
#
# COMPACT_ATOMS: atom_id res chain seq x y z
N MET A 1 -18.52 5.70 -2.59
CA MET A 1 -17.20 5.07 -2.82
C MET A 1 -17.07 3.96 -1.79
N THR A 2 -16.67 2.75 -2.17
CA THR A 2 -16.47 1.65 -1.20
C THR A 2 -15.00 1.52 -0.81
N ALA A 3 -14.72 0.79 0.27
CA ALA A 3 -13.35 0.44 0.64
C ALA A 3 -12.60 -0.25 -0.52
N GLU A 4 -13.29 -1.10 -1.28
CA GLU A 4 -12.71 -1.77 -2.44
C GLU A 4 -12.31 -0.76 -3.52
N SER A 5 -13.14 0.24 -3.81
CA SER A 5 -12.78 1.29 -4.78
C SER A 5 -11.54 2.09 -4.34
N VAL A 6 -11.41 2.42 -3.05
CA VAL A 6 -10.23 3.10 -2.50
C VAL A 6 -8.99 2.20 -2.60
N LYS A 7 -9.15 0.91 -2.31
CA LYS A 7 -8.07 -0.08 -2.44
C LYS A 7 -7.56 -0.18 -3.88
N GLN A 8 -8.47 -0.18 -4.87
CA GLN A 8 -8.10 -0.19 -6.30
C GLN A 8 -7.35 1.09 -6.70
N GLN A 9 -7.70 2.25 -6.15
CA GLN A 9 -6.94 3.49 -6.38
C GLN A 9 -5.51 3.37 -5.86
N VAL A 10 -5.28 2.77 -4.69
CA VAL A 10 -3.93 2.52 -4.19
C VAL A 10 -3.18 1.51 -5.07
N PHE A 11 -3.84 0.41 -5.47
CA PHE A 11 -3.24 -0.59 -6.36
C PHE A 11 -2.84 -0.04 -7.73
N SER A 12 -3.52 1.00 -8.24
CA SER A 12 -3.15 1.64 -9.50
C SER A 12 -1.75 2.29 -9.48
N PHE A 13 -1.20 2.57 -8.29
CA PHE A 13 0.18 3.03 -8.11
C PHE A 13 1.17 1.89 -7.83
N GLY A 14 0.72 0.63 -7.91
CA GLY A 14 1.55 -0.53 -7.62
C GLY A 14 2.76 -0.62 -8.54
N ASN A 15 3.93 -0.85 -7.95
CA ASN A 15 5.18 -1.00 -8.69
C ASN A 15 5.97 -2.21 -8.14
N PRO A 16 6.21 -3.24 -8.94
CA PRO A 16 6.83 -4.49 -8.47
C PRO A 16 8.27 -4.28 -7.99
N GLN A 17 9.03 -3.36 -8.59
CA GLN A 17 10.41 -3.07 -8.19
C GLN A 17 10.45 -2.39 -6.81
N LYS A 18 9.56 -1.40 -6.57
CA LYS A 18 9.43 -0.76 -5.25
C LYS A 18 8.95 -1.75 -4.19
N ALA A 19 8.00 -2.61 -4.54
CA ALA A 19 7.50 -3.65 -3.65
C ALA A 19 8.63 -4.60 -3.21
N GLU A 20 9.48 -5.03 -4.14
CA GLU A 20 10.61 -5.90 -3.84
C GLU A 20 11.66 -5.21 -2.96
N HIS A 21 11.95 -3.93 -3.23
CA HIS A 21 12.83 -3.15 -2.37
C HIS A 21 12.30 -3.04 -0.93
N SER A 22 10.99 -2.82 -0.76
CA SER A 22 10.36 -2.80 0.56
C SER A 22 10.45 -4.15 1.28
N LYS A 23 10.23 -5.28 0.58
CA LYS A 23 10.38 -6.62 1.18
C LYS A 23 11.77 -6.84 1.77
N TYR A 24 12.81 -6.38 1.09
CA TYR A 24 14.19 -6.46 1.56
C TYR A 24 14.42 -5.56 2.79
N PHE A 25 14.01 -4.28 2.71
CA PHE A 25 14.17 -3.32 3.81
C PHE A 25 13.47 -3.77 5.10
N PHE A 26 12.23 -4.24 4.99
CA PHE A 26 11.41 -4.68 6.14
C PHE A 26 11.70 -6.11 6.60
N LYS A 27 12.59 -6.84 5.91
CA LYS A 27 13.00 -8.21 6.25
C LYS A 27 11.78 -9.13 6.40
N THR A 28 11.22 -9.54 5.26
CA THR A 28 9.96 -10.31 5.21
C THR A 28 10.14 -11.83 5.14
N GLY A 29 11.36 -12.33 5.33
CA GLY A 29 11.65 -13.75 5.38
C GLY A 29 11.16 -14.41 6.68
N LYS A 30 11.17 -15.75 6.70
CA LYS A 30 10.80 -16.53 7.89
C LYS A 30 11.68 -16.17 9.10
N GLY A 31 11.06 -15.93 10.25
CA GLY A 31 11.69 -15.51 11.49
C GLY A 31 12.18 -14.05 11.51
N GLN A 32 11.81 -13.24 10.52
CA GLN A 32 12.21 -11.84 10.42
C GLN A 32 11.06 -10.89 10.80
N TYR A 33 11.38 -9.60 10.89
CA TYR A 33 10.46 -8.57 11.41
C TYR A 33 9.12 -8.49 10.66
N GLY A 34 9.14 -8.48 9.33
CA GLY A 34 7.94 -8.42 8.50
C GLY A 34 7.54 -9.77 7.92
N GLU A 35 7.79 -10.88 8.61
CA GLU A 35 7.48 -12.21 8.09
C GLU A 35 6.04 -12.30 7.57
N GLY A 36 5.89 -12.61 6.28
CA GLY A 36 4.58 -12.76 5.63
C GLY A 36 3.98 -11.47 5.04
N ASP A 37 4.59 -10.31 5.29
CA ASP A 37 4.11 -9.04 4.73
C ASP A 37 4.23 -9.00 3.21
N ARG A 38 3.26 -8.33 2.57
CA ARG A 38 3.22 -8.11 1.13
C ARG A 38 3.11 -6.62 0.84
N PHE A 39 3.93 -6.14 -0.10
CA PHE A 39 3.98 -4.74 -0.48
C PHE A 39 3.32 -4.51 -1.85
N ILE A 40 2.55 -3.43 -1.92
CA ILE A 40 1.91 -2.94 -3.16
C ILE A 40 2.95 -2.24 -4.06
N GLY A 41 3.95 -1.61 -3.45
CA GLY A 41 4.95 -0.80 -4.17
C GLY A 41 4.51 0.64 -4.43
N SER A 42 3.45 1.12 -3.78
CA SER A 42 3.08 2.54 -3.75
C SER A 42 3.96 3.31 -2.76
N THR A 43 4.25 4.57 -3.07
CA THR A 43 5.00 5.49 -2.22
C THR A 43 4.09 6.28 -1.28
N VAL A 44 4.67 6.87 -0.23
CA VAL A 44 3.93 7.71 0.72
C VAL A 44 3.22 8.91 0.05
N PRO A 45 3.82 9.64 -0.92
CA PRO A 45 3.09 10.68 -1.63
C PRO A 45 1.86 10.16 -2.41
N GLU A 46 1.96 9.00 -3.05
CA GLU A 46 0.85 8.38 -3.79
C GLU A 46 -0.30 7.98 -2.86
N THR A 47 0.02 7.34 -1.72
CA THR A 47 -1.01 6.97 -0.73
C THR A 47 -1.68 8.20 -0.11
N ARG A 48 -0.91 9.26 0.18
CA ARG A 48 -1.45 10.56 0.64
C ARG A 48 -2.38 11.21 -0.39
N LYS A 49 -2.09 11.08 -1.69
CA LYS A 49 -2.97 11.59 -2.76
C LYS A 49 -4.34 10.90 -2.73
N VAL A 50 -4.35 9.58 -2.60
CA VAL A 50 -5.60 8.79 -2.49
C VAL A 50 -6.36 9.16 -1.21
N ALA A 51 -5.68 9.26 -0.07
CA ALA A 51 -6.31 9.66 1.18
C ALA A 51 -6.94 11.06 1.08
N LYS A 52 -6.22 12.03 0.51
CA LYS A 52 -6.73 13.40 0.32
C LYS A 52 -7.96 13.45 -0.59
N ALA A 53 -7.99 12.64 -1.65
CA ALA A 53 -9.13 12.57 -2.57
C ALA A 53 -10.39 11.99 -1.91
N ASN A 54 -10.22 11.15 -0.88
CA ASN A 54 -11.30 10.43 -0.20
C ASN A 54 -11.54 10.91 1.24
N LYS A 55 -11.03 12.09 1.61
CA LYS A 55 -11.02 12.60 3.00
C LYS A 55 -12.39 12.74 3.68
N ASN A 56 -13.47 12.81 2.89
CA ASN A 56 -14.84 13.03 3.36
C ASN A 56 -15.71 11.76 3.25
N LEU A 57 -15.11 10.58 3.00
CA LEU A 57 -15.88 9.34 2.99
C LEU A 57 -16.39 9.03 4.39
N SER A 58 -17.68 8.68 4.50
CA SER A 58 -18.20 8.09 5.72
C SER A 58 -17.68 6.66 5.89
N PHE A 59 -17.60 6.23 7.14
CA PHE A 59 -17.29 4.85 7.51
C PHE A 59 -18.54 3.97 7.64
N ASP A 60 -19.72 4.57 7.50
CA ASP A 60 -21.04 3.92 7.56
C ASP A 60 -21.35 3.05 6.32
#